data_AF-A0A096BWC8-F1
#
_entry.id   AF-A0A096BWC8-F1
#
_cell.length_a   1.000
_cell.length_b   1.000
_cell.length_c   1.000
_cell.angle_alpha   90.00
_cell.angle_beta   90.00
_cell.angle_gamma   90.00
#
_symmetry.space_group_name_H-M   'P 1'
#
loop_
_entity.id
_entity.type
_entity.pdbx_description
1 polymer ?
#
loop_
_entity_poly.entity_id
_entity_poly.type
_entity_poly.pdbx_seq_one_letter_code
_entity_poly.pdbx_strand_id
1 'polypeptide(L)'
;MNSKKIKLSMAICLSLSTLTFMPHTVLAEQTTTEFSKTDTMDGKAMPFSPLKKAGVLDNTSRTYTFTKDSTFNKKFKGIDSKEANVTIHAPGVELTFDKVNNNMPIRAIKGSETTMGWREWKADKTETPIGNIDITAKKVTVTVDETSKPRDTFALAISSHRKDNTPAKVNIKGDVDFNVTNGYWKEPDKKASETVTGGIGAVNAGEVTIDGNAKIHVAIPNQGVRGTYYFVGHYFVNGIYAGLNYVGKNKGPTVHITGDVDIDGDGTGIQANSRSAITIDGGGRIATKGTMDFEHYAIVSEESTVSMNSKVDDTGNLIGSNGHKVEILGNVGMFNREPVNGADNDTLTYGNTPTKVNLSLSTPDSLLKGRVINHYAEIERTHPAADKAKIRKATGMNFILENKATWNNINYGRPFKGFRA
;
A
#
# COMPACT_ATOMS: atom_id res chain seq x y z
N MET A 1 16.00 83.13 -33.83
CA MET A 1 14.59 82.85 -33.49
C MET A 1 14.27 81.40 -33.80
N ASN A 2 13.55 80.76 -32.89
CA ASN A 2 13.31 79.32 -32.68
C ASN A 2 12.85 78.48 -33.89
N SER A 3 13.22 77.19 -33.91
CA SER A 3 12.28 76.10 -33.57
C SER A 3 12.92 74.69 -33.70
N LYS A 4 12.88 73.95 -32.58
CA LYS A 4 13.29 72.55 -32.40
C LYS A 4 12.30 71.56 -33.06
N LYS A 5 12.79 70.40 -33.53
CA LYS A 5 12.12 69.10 -33.34
C LYS A 5 13.17 67.99 -33.13
N ILE A 6 13.02 67.28 -32.00
CA ILE A 6 13.80 66.12 -31.57
C ILE A 6 13.14 64.86 -32.12
N LYS A 7 13.92 63.90 -32.63
CA LYS A 7 13.52 62.49 -32.75
C LYS A 7 14.63 61.60 -32.17
N LEU A 8 14.16 60.66 -31.34
CA LEU A 8 14.89 59.80 -30.42
C LEU A 8 15.43 58.55 -31.14
N SER A 9 16.70 58.23 -30.88
CA SER A 9 17.43 57.08 -31.43
C SER A 9 17.22 55.84 -30.56
N MET A 10 17.02 54.67 -31.18
CA MET A 10 16.95 53.37 -30.51
C MET A 10 18.27 52.62 -30.78
N ALA A 11 19.03 52.34 -29.71
CA ALA A 11 20.28 51.58 -29.76
C ALA A 11 20.02 50.12 -29.36
N ILE A 12 20.54 49.18 -30.15
CA ILE A 12 20.54 47.75 -29.87
C ILE A 12 21.87 47.40 -29.18
N CYS A 13 21.81 47.01 -27.91
CA CYS A 13 22.93 46.41 -27.19
C CYS A 13 22.96 44.90 -27.42
N LEU A 14 24.04 44.40 -28.03
CA LEU A 14 24.43 42.99 -27.98
C LEU A 14 25.20 42.73 -26.68
N SER A 15 24.65 41.91 -25.79
CA SER A 15 25.38 41.37 -24.64
C SER A 15 25.79 39.92 -24.92
N LEU A 16 27.11 39.70 -24.95
CA LEU A 16 27.74 38.40 -24.81
C LEU A 16 27.33 37.79 -23.47
N SER A 17 26.66 36.64 -23.48
CA SER A 17 26.59 35.75 -22.33
C SER A 17 27.40 34.50 -22.64
N THR A 18 28.51 34.35 -21.91
CA THR A 18 29.29 33.12 -21.84
C THR A 18 28.41 32.03 -21.26
N LEU A 19 27.97 31.11 -22.12
CA LEU A 19 27.32 29.86 -21.74
C LEU A 19 28.37 29.01 -21.01
N THR A 20 28.32 28.97 -19.68
CA THR A 20 29.00 27.94 -18.90
C THR A 20 28.30 26.61 -19.18
N PHE A 21 28.83 25.85 -20.13
CA PHE A 21 28.50 24.44 -20.30
C PHE A 21 28.87 23.71 -19.01
N MET A 22 27.89 23.46 -18.15
CA MET A 22 28.02 22.37 -17.18
C MET A 22 28.03 21.08 -17.99
N PRO A 23 29.05 20.21 -17.86
CA PRO A 23 29.01 18.92 -18.53
C PRO A 23 27.83 18.17 -17.93
N HIS A 24 26.78 17.95 -18.73
CA HIS A 24 25.90 16.83 -18.49
C HIS A 24 26.80 15.61 -18.55
N THR A 25 27.14 15.04 -17.40
CA THR A 25 27.70 13.70 -17.33
C THR A 25 26.70 12.79 -18.03
N VAL A 26 27.01 12.46 -19.29
CA VAL A 26 26.29 11.45 -20.05
C VAL A 26 26.41 10.18 -19.23
N LEU A 27 25.29 9.75 -18.63
CA LEU A 27 25.21 8.44 -18.01
C LEU A 27 25.66 7.41 -19.04
N ALA A 28 26.59 6.55 -18.65
CA ALA A 28 27.05 5.47 -19.53
C ALA A 28 25.84 4.66 -20.01
N GLU A 29 25.85 4.24 -21.28
CA GLU A 29 24.76 3.43 -21.83
C GLU A 29 24.53 2.20 -20.96
N GLN A 30 23.27 1.82 -20.72
CA GLN A 30 22.94 0.59 -20.02
C GLN A 30 23.43 -0.62 -20.83
N THR A 31 24.41 -1.35 -20.28
CA THR A 31 25.04 -2.51 -20.94
C THR A 31 24.49 -3.86 -20.47
N THR A 32 23.75 -3.90 -19.36
CA THR A 32 23.21 -5.13 -18.76
C THR A 32 21.72 -4.96 -18.46
N THR A 33 20.93 -6.00 -18.73
CA THR A 33 19.49 -6.06 -18.43
C THR A 33 19.13 -7.09 -17.36
N GLU A 34 20.01 -8.07 -17.09
CA GLU A 34 19.81 -9.10 -16.07
C GLU A 34 20.75 -8.93 -14.88
N PHE A 35 20.18 -8.79 -13.69
CA PHE A 35 20.91 -8.53 -12.45
C PHE A 35 20.72 -9.70 -11.47
N SER A 36 21.75 -10.54 -11.39
CA SER A 36 21.75 -11.74 -10.53
C SER A 36 22.89 -11.73 -9.51
N LYS A 37 23.32 -10.56 -9.03
CA LYS A 37 24.37 -10.40 -8.03
C LYS A 37 23.80 -9.81 -6.73
N THR A 38 24.57 -9.89 -5.65
CA THR A 38 24.13 -9.56 -4.26
C THR A 38 23.92 -8.08 -3.97
N ASP A 39 23.65 -7.29 -4.99
CA ASP A 39 23.39 -5.86 -4.91
C ASP A 39 22.00 -5.60 -4.34
N THR A 40 21.85 -4.41 -3.75
CA THR A 40 20.57 -3.82 -3.32
C THR A 40 20.49 -2.44 -3.96
N MET A 41 19.29 -1.98 -4.30
CA MET A 41 19.08 -0.54 -4.54
C MET A 41 18.78 0.13 -3.19
N ASP A 42 19.80 0.75 -2.60
CA ASP A 42 19.73 1.32 -1.24
C ASP A 42 20.06 2.81 -1.18
N GLY A 43 20.17 3.47 -2.34
CA GLY A 43 20.41 4.91 -2.44
C GLY A 43 21.83 5.33 -2.06
N LYS A 44 22.76 4.37 -1.94
CA LYS A 44 24.18 4.65 -1.64
C LYS A 44 25.03 4.67 -2.90
N ALA A 45 26.14 5.39 -2.81
CA ALA A 45 27.20 5.27 -3.80
C ALA A 45 27.87 3.89 -3.69
N MET A 46 27.94 3.17 -4.81
CA MET A 46 28.52 1.83 -4.88
C MET A 46 29.46 1.73 -6.10
N PRO A 47 30.69 2.26 -6.03
CA PRO A 47 31.61 2.36 -7.18
C PRO A 47 31.98 1.03 -7.83
N PHE A 48 31.91 -0.06 -7.09
CA PHE A 48 32.26 -1.39 -7.59
C PHE A 48 31.04 -2.29 -7.86
N SER A 49 29.82 -1.77 -7.69
CA SER A 49 28.60 -2.55 -7.88
C SER A 49 28.41 -2.96 -9.36
N PRO A 50 27.90 -4.17 -9.60
CA PRO A 50 27.27 -4.56 -10.87
C PRO A 50 26.32 -3.50 -11.44
N LEU A 51 25.50 -2.85 -10.62
CA LEU A 51 24.64 -1.74 -11.04
C LEU A 51 25.45 -0.55 -11.62
N LYS A 52 26.57 -0.17 -11.00
CA LYS A 52 27.45 0.88 -11.53
C LYS A 52 28.13 0.44 -12.84
N LYS A 53 28.65 -0.79 -12.87
CA LYS A 53 29.32 -1.36 -14.06
C LYS A 53 28.39 -1.50 -15.26
N ALA A 54 27.10 -1.74 -15.00
CA ALA A 54 26.06 -1.82 -16.02
C ALA A 54 25.63 -0.45 -16.59
N GLY A 55 26.14 0.66 -16.05
CA GLY A 55 25.73 2.00 -16.45
C GLY A 55 24.45 2.51 -15.78
N VAL A 56 23.84 1.75 -14.86
CA VAL A 56 22.53 2.11 -14.29
C VAL A 56 22.62 2.95 -13.02
N LEU A 57 23.68 2.83 -12.21
CA LEU A 57 23.87 3.67 -11.02
C LEU A 57 24.76 4.88 -11.31
N ASP A 58 24.25 6.08 -11.04
CA ASP A 58 25.11 7.26 -10.87
C ASP A 58 25.45 7.46 -9.38
N ASN A 59 26.74 7.41 -9.04
CA ASN A 59 27.19 7.57 -7.65
C ASN A 59 27.11 9.02 -7.15
N THR A 60 27.11 9.99 -8.07
CA THR A 60 27.04 11.41 -7.71
C THR A 60 25.63 11.77 -7.31
N SER A 61 24.65 11.51 -8.18
CA SER A 61 23.23 11.74 -7.89
C SER A 61 22.58 10.63 -7.05
N ARG A 62 23.24 9.47 -6.89
CA ARG A 62 22.73 8.27 -6.20
C ARG A 62 21.40 7.75 -6.77
N THR A 63 21.18 8.01 -8.05
CA THR A 63 19.97 7.64 -8.79
C THR A 63 20.25 6.43 -9.67
N TYR A 64 19.27 5.53 -9.77
CA TYR A 64 19.29 4.40 -10.68
C TYR A 64 18.52 4.77 -11.95
N THR A 65 19.16 4.73 -13.12
CA THR A 65 18.54 5.02 -14.42
C THR A 65 18.54 3.77 -15.29
N PHE A 66 17.36 3.37 -15.75
CA PHE A 66 17.20 2.24 -16.67
C PHE A 66 16.64 2.74 -18.00
N THR A 67 17.24 2.29 -19.10
CA THR A 67 16.81 2.59 -20.48
C THR A 67 16.36 1.35 -21.25
N LYS A 68 16.50 0.17 -20.64
CA LYS A 68 16.11 -1.13 -21.20
C LYS A 68 15.38 -1.94 -20.13
N ASP A 69 14.39 -2.72 -20.56
CA ASP A 69 13.69 -3.67 -19.68
C ASP A 69 14.69 -4.53 -18.92
N SER A 70 14.46 -4.67 -17.62
CA SER A 70 15.46 -5.26 -16.71
C SER A 70 14.83 -6.24 -15.73
N THR A 71 15.57 -7.32 -15.47
CA THR A 71 15.16 -8.40 -14.57
C THR A 71 16.16 -8.57 -13.43
N PHE A 72 15.66 -8.77 -12.21
CA PHE A 72 16.43 -8.97 -10.99
C PHE A 72 16.08 -10.32 -10.39
N ASN A 73 17.09 -11.14 -10.10
CA ASN A 73 16.90 -12.57 -9.83
C ASN A 73 17.34 -12.93 -8.40
N LYS A 74 17.23 -14.22 -8.03
CA LYS A 74 17.49 -14.84 -6.70
C LYS A 74 18.71 -14.43 -5.86
N LYS A 75 19.66 -13.65 -6.38
CA LYS A 75 20.79 -13.12 -5.59
C LYS A 75 20.65 -11.62 -5.30
N PHE A 76 19.89 -10.90 -6.13
CA PHE A 76 19.58 -9.50 -5.90
C PHE A 76 18.77 -9.36 -4.61
N LYS A 77 18.95 -8.28 -3.87
CA LYS A 77 18.32 -8.09 -2.55
C LYS A 77 17.08 -7.20 -2.57
N GLY A 78 16.75 -6.63 -3.74
CA GLY A 78 15.61 -5.74 -3.92
C GLY A 78 15.99 -4.27 -3.71
N ILE A 79 15.00 -3.49 -3.29
CA ILE A 79 15.04 -2.06 -3.01
C ILE A 79 14.84 -1.88 -1.50
N ASP A 80 15.78 -1.24 -0.83
CA ASP A 80 15.69 -0.99 0.61
C ASP A 80 16.11 0.44 0.94
N SER A 81 15.15 1.28 1.32
CA SER A 81 15.42 2.67 1.67
C SER A 81 15.72 2.87 3.16
N LYS A 82 16.14 1.85 3.91
CA LYS A 82 16.44 2.01 5.34
C LYS A 82 17.53 3.05 5.61
N GLU A 83 18.47 3.19 4.67
CA GLU A 83 19.71 3.93 4.87
C GLU A 83 19.77 5.24 4.07
N ALA A 84 19.03 5.32 2.96
CA ALA A 84 18.92 6.52 2.11
C ALA A 84 17.66 6.46 1.25
N ASN A 85 17.25 7.61 0.70
CA ASN A 85 16.20 7.66 -0.32
C ASN A 85 16.65 6.87 -1.54
N VAL A 86 15.72 6.14 -2.14
CA VAL A 86 15.97 5.44 -3.40
C VAL A 86 15.18 6.12 -4.51
N THR A 87 15.88 6.59 -5.53
CA THR A 87 15.26 7.15 -6.74
C THR A 87 15.59 6.27 -7.93
N ILE A 88 14.55 5.74 -8.58
CA ILE A 88 14.65 4.92 -9.80
C ILE A 88 13.93 5.65 -10.94
N HIS A 89 14.68 5.95 -11.99
CA HIS A 89 14.19 6.58 -13.20
C HIS A 89 14.26 5.61 -14.38
N ALA A 90 13.11 5.05 -14.75
CA ALA A 90 12.97 4.04 -15.81
C ALA A 90 11.73 4.33 -16.68
N PRO A 91 11.51 5.58 -17.17
CA PRO A 91 10.30 5.91 -17.91
C PRO A 91 10.16 5.03 -19.17
N GLY A 92 8.98 4.43 -19.36
CA GLY A 92 8.72 3.54 -20.50
C GLY A 92 9.34 2.13 -20.38
N VAL A 93 10.06 1.84 -19.30
CA VAL A 93 10.78 0.57 -19.08
C VAL A 93 10.06 -0.29 -18.06
N GLU A 94 10.07 -1.61 -18.27
CA GLU A 94 9.59 -2.60 -17.30
C GLU A 94 10.72 -3.10 -16.39
N LEU A 95 10.44 -3.13 -15.08
CA LEU A 95 11.36 -3.65 -14.06
C LEU A 95 10.74 -4.89 -13.42
N THR A 96 11.41 -6.04 -13.54
CA THR A 96 10.90 -7.32 -13.03
C THR A 96 11.80 -7.87 -11.92
N PHE A 97 11.29 -7.94 -10.70
CA PHE A 97 11.94 -8.54 -9.54
C PHE A 97 11.41 -9.97 -9.37
N ASP A 98 12.04 -10.94 -10.02
CA ASP A 98 11.61 -12.34 -10.01
C ASP A 98 12.36 -13.13 -8.94
N LYS A 99 11.65 -13.40 -7.83
CA LYS A 99 12.13 -14.23 -6.71
C LYS A 99 13.49 -13.78 -6.20
N VAL A 100 13.67 -12.47 -6.02
CA VAL A 100 14.88 -11.89 -5.42
C VAL A 100 15.11 -12.44 -4.01
N ASN A 101 16.32 -12.30 -3.48
CA ASN A 101 16.72 -12.79 -2.16
C ASN A 101 16.19 -11.92 -1.02
N ASN A 102 14.89 -11.66 -1.01
CA ASN A 102 14.21 -10.85 -0.02
C ASN A 102 12.70 -11.17 -0.03
N ASN A 103 12.12 -11.41 1.15
CA ASN A 103 10.69 -11.61 1.35
C ASN A 103 9.88 -10.29 1.28
N MET A 104 10.57 -9.15 1.18
CA MET A 104 10.03 -7.81 0.96
C MET A 104 10.88 -7.06 -0.08
N PRO A 105 10.73 -7.38 -1.39
CA PRO A 105 11.57 -6.82 -2.45
C PRO A 105 11.55 -5.30 -2.54
N ILE A 106 10.43 -4.64 -2.23
CA ILE A 106 10.34 -3.20 -2.12
C ILE A 106 10.10 -2.85 -0.66
N ARG A 107 11.09 -2.27 0.01
CA ARG A 107 11.05 -2.07 1.45
C ARG A 107 11.45 -0.65 1.85
N ALA A 108 10.51 0.05 2.47
CA ALA A 108 10.70 1.39 2.99
C ALA A 108 10.51 1.43 4.50
N ILE A 109 11.60 1.59 5.27
CA ILE A 109 11.50 1.71 6.72
C ILE A 109 12.13 2.99 7.20
N LYS A 110 11.31 3.83 7.83
CA LYS A 110 11.75 5.01 8.56
C LYS A 110 11.67 4.77 10.06
N GLY A 111 12.83 4.53 10.67
CA GLY A 111 12.99 4.28 12.10
C GLY A 111 13.68 2.95 12.41
N SER A 112 13.69 2.57 13.68
CA SER A 112 14.23 1.29 14.14
C SER A 112 13.13 0.25 14.29
N GLU A 113 13.38 -0.96 13.80
CA GLU A 113 12.53 -2.14 14.01
C GLU A 113 12.77 -2.74 15.40
N THR A 114 11.73 -3.37 15.95
CA THR A 114 11.88 -4.16 17.19
C THR A 114 12.31 -5.59 16.87
N THR A 115 12.51 -6.41 17.90
CA THR A 115 12.70 -7.86 17.74
C THR A 115 11.47 -8.55 17.13
N MET A 116 10.30 -7.90 17.14
CA MET A 116 9.06 -8.38 16.52
C MET A 116 8.90 -7.88 15.07
N GLY A 117 9.91 -7.18 14.53
CA GLY A 117 10.04 -6.86 13.10
C GLY A 117 9.44 -5.53 12.68
N TRP A 118 9.23 -5.37 11.36
CA TRP A 118 8.78 -4.13 10.69
C TRP A 118 7.40 -3.62 11.11
N ARG A 119 6.55 -4.52 11.66
CA ARG A 119 5.19 -4.23 12.16
C ARG A 119 5.20 -3.44 13.46
N GLU A 120 6.26 -3.62 14.25
CA GLU A 120 6.44 -2.93 15.52
C GLU A 120 7.56 -1.90 15.43
N TRP A 121 7.50 -0.94 16.32
CA TRP A 121 8.41 0.19 16.30
C TRP A 121 8.96 0.50 17.70
N LYS A 122 10.23 0.96 17.77
CA LYS A 122 10.93 1.38 18.99
C LYS A 122 11.23 2.88 18.99
N ALA A 123 11.03 3.53 20.15
CA ALA A 123 10.94 4.98 20.30
C ALA A 123 12.23 5.80 20.28
N ASP A 124 13.38 5.14 20.24
CA ASP A 124 14.53 5.72 20.95
C ASP A 124 15.76 6.02 20.08
N LYS A 125 15.64 6.02 18.74
CA LYS A 125 16.77 6.40 17.85
C LYS A 125 16.34 7.37 16.76
N THR A 126 16.48 8.65 17.07
CA THR A 126 16.14 9.81 16.23
C THR A 126 17.29 10.35 15.38
N GLU A 127 18.39 9.62 15.22
CA GLU A 127 19.46 10.05 14.31
C GLU A 127 19.17 9.55 12.88
N THR A 128 18.34 10.35 12.20
CA THR A 128 18.15 10.48 10.73
C THR A 128 17.91 9.22 9.91
N PRO A 129 16.68 8.69 9.82
CA PRO A 129 16.33 7.71 8.79
C PRO A 129 15.56 8.38 7.64
N ILE A 130 16.14 8.27 6.45
CA ILE A 130 15.57 8.68 5.17
C ILE A 130 14.98 7.42 4.54
N GLY A 131 13.66 7.34 4.41
CA GLY A 131 12.92 6.10 4.08
C GLY A 131 12.02 6.19 2.85
N ASN A 132 12.30 7.07 1.89
CA ASN A 132 11.45 7.21 0.71
C ASN A 132 11.99 6.40 -0.47
N ILE A 133 11.05 5.90 -1.28
CA ILE A 133 11.31 5.25 -2.54
C ILE A 133 10.47 5.96 -3.60
N ASP A 134 11.11 6.48 -4.63
CA ASP A 134 10.47 7.07 -5.80
C ASP A 134 10.86 6.27 -7.04
N ILE A 135 9.87 5.64 -7.68
CA ILE A 135 10.05 4.83 -8.90
C ILE A 135 9.24 5.47 -10.01
N THR A 136 9.87 5.73 -11.15
CA THR A 136 9.17 5.97 -12.42
C THR A 136 9.47 4.81 -13.34
N ALA A 137 8.45 4.06 -13.74
CA ALA A 137 8.54 2.92 -14.64
C ALA A 137 7.33 2.86 -15.56
N LYS A 138 7.38 2.06 -16.63
CA LYS A 138 6.14 1.64 -17.30
C LYS A 138 5.36 0.69 -16.40
N LYS A 139 6.08 -0.31 -15.87
CA LYS A 139 5.52 -1.35 -14.99
C LYS A 139 6.59 -1.88 -14.03
N VAL A 140 6.21 -2.14 -12.80
CA VAL A 140 7.01 -2.85 -11.80
C VAL A 140 6.36 -4.19 -11.48
N THR A 141 7.03 -5.28 -11.85
CA THR A 141 6.59 -6.64 -11.55
C THR A 141 7.41 -7.21 -10.41
N VAL A 142 6.75 -7.79 -9.40
CA VAL A 142 7.42 -8.44 -8.26
C VAL A 142 6.84 -9.82 -8.05
N THR A 143 7.70 -10.84 -8.03
CA THR A 143 7.34 -12.22 -7.69
C THR A 143 8.09 -12.65 -6.45
N VAL A 144 7.37 -13.07 -5.41
CA VAL A 144 7.93 -13.59 -4.16
C VAL A 144 7.39 -14.98 -3.87
N ASP A 145 8.24 -15.88 -3.39
CA ASP A 145 7.89 -17.26 -3.06
C ASP A 145 8.62 -17.68 -1.78
N GLU A 146 7.94 -17.61 -0.65
CA GLU A 146 8.44 -18.01 0.68
C GLU A 146 7.79 -19.32 1.17
N THR A 147 7.26 -20.15 0.25
CA THR A 147 6.60 -21.42 0.58
C THR A 147 7.50 -22.37 1.39
N SER A 148 8.80 -22.40 1.08
CA SER A 148 9.77 -23.30 1.74
C SER A 148 10.27 -22.79 3.09
N LYS A 149 10.17 -21.48 3.36
CA LYS A 149 10.63 -20.88 4.63
C LYS A 149 9.68 -19.75 5.04
N PRO A 150 8.46 -20.11 5.47
CA PRO A 150 7.40 -19.13 5.67
C PRO A 150 7.77 -18.07 6.71
N ARG A 151 7.53 -16.80 6.36
CA ARG A 151 7.71 -15.63 7.22
C ARG A 151 6.79 -14.51 6.76
N ASP A 152 6.75 -13.39 7.48
CA ASP A 152 5.96 -12.24 7.00
C ASP A 152 6.48 -11.79 5.64
N THR A 153 5.62 -11.63 4.64
CA THR A 153 6.04 -11.51 3.23
C THR A 153 5.16 -10.51 2.50
N PHE A 154 5.76 -9.53 1.84
CA PHE A 154 5.03 -8.56 1.03
C PHE A 154 5.79 -8.25 -0.25
N ALA A 155 5.12 -7.93 -1.36
CA ALA A 155 5.84 -7.39 -2.52
C ALA A 155 6.37 -5.98 -2.20
N LEU A 156 5.55 -5.16 -1.53
CA LEU A 156 5.88 -3.83 -1.02
C LEU A 156 5.54 -3.74 0.46
N ALA A 157 6.54 -3.44 1.30
CA ALA A 157 6.37 -3.18 2.73
C ALA A 157 6.88 -1.79 3.11
N ILE A 158 6.04 -1.01 3.79
CA ILE A 158 6.41 0.30 4.33
C ILE A 158 6.01 0.45 5.80
N SER A 159 6.93 1.00 6.59
CA SER A 159 6.72 1.33 8.01
C SER A 159 7.39 2.65 8.35
N SER A 160 6.67 3.56 9.01
CA SER A 160 7.21 4.86 9.41
C SER A 160 6.93 5.22 10.85
N HIS A 161 7.93 5.85 11.47
CA HIS A 161 7.86 6.58 12.73
C HIS A 161 6.70 7.60 12.77
N ARG A 162 6.15 7.83 13.98
CA ARG A 162 4.96 8.67 14.21
C ARG A 162 5.23 10.05 14.83
N LYS A 163 6.41 10.31 15.41
CA LYS A 163 6.63 11.44 16.35
C LYS A 163 6.70 12.82 15.67
N ASP A 164 7.13 12.90 14.42
CA ASP A 164 7.38 14.17 13.72
C ASP A 164 6.40 14.44 12.57
N ASN A 165 5.36 13.61 12.40
CA ASN A 165 4.40 13.67 11.29
C ASN A 165 5.05 13.69 9.89
N THR A 166 6.28 13.17 9.74
CA THR A 166 6.93 13.04 8.44
C THR A 166 6.95 11.56 8.02
N PRO A 167 5.94 11.09 7.30
CA PRO A 167 5.85 9.69 6.91
C PRO A 167 6.96 9.32 5.91
N ALA A 168 7.41 8.06 5.95
CA ALA A 168 8.06 7.44 4.80
C ALA A 168 7.07 7.37 3.63
N LYS A 169 7.58 7.45 2.40
CA LYS A 169 6.77 7.41 1.20
C LYS A 169 7.31 6.41 0.20
N VAL A 170 6.46 5.57 -0.37
CA VAL A 170 6.74 4.87 -1.62
C VAL A 170 5.84 5.43 -2.70
N ASN A 171 6.42 6.05 -3.72
CA ASN A 171 5.69 6.54 -4.89
C ASN A 171 6.15 5.75 -6.11
N ILE A 172 5.23 5.06 -6.78
CA ILE A 172 5.48 4.37 -8.04
C ILE A 172 4.62 5.03 -9.10
N LYS A 173 5.25 5.63 -10.10
CA LYS A 173 4.59 6.11 -11.31
C LYS A 173 4.71 5.03 -12.37
N GLY A 174 3.59 4.41 -12.73
CA GLY A 174 3.53 3.21 -13.55
C GLY A 174 2.70 2.10 -12.90
N ASP A 175 2.36 1.10 -13.71
CA ASP A 175 1.58 -0.05 -13.25
C ASP A 175 2.40 -0.95 -12.31
N VAL A 176 1.72 -1.70 -11.44
CA VAL A 176 2.34 -2.74 -10.61
C VAL A 176 1.68 -4.10 -10.83
N ASP A 177 2.48 -5.16 -10.74
CA ASP A 177 2.03 -6.55 -10.81
C ASP A 177 2.77 -7.40 -9.78
N PHE A 178 2.09 -7.64 -8.66
CA PHE A 178 2.65 -8.24 -7.46
C PHE A 178 2.09 -9.65 -7.27
N ASN A 179 2.97 -10.65 -7.32
CA ASN A 179 2.64 -12.05 -7.16
C ASN A 179 3.36 -12.59 -5.92
N VAL A 180 2.61 -12.87 -4.87
CA VAL A 180 3.16 -13.29 -3.57
C VAL A 180 2.64 -14.67 -3.22
N THR A 181 3.54 -15.64 -3.13
CA THR A 181 3.25 -16.98 -2.61
C THR A 181 3.99 -17.20 -1.31
N ASN A 182 3.31 -17.71 -0.28
CA ASN A 182 3.93 -17.95 1.03
C ASN A 182 3.33 -19.18 1.70
N GLY A 183 4.07 -19.79 2.62
CA GLY A 183 3.46 -20.71 3.58
C GLY A 183 2.70 -19.94 4.65
N TYR A 184 1.67 -20.56 5.22
CA TYR A 184 0.86 -19.92 6.25
C TYR A 184 1.51 -19.95 7.64
N TRP A 185 2.32 -20.98 7.92
CA TRP A 185 2.80 -21.29 9.27
C TRP A 185 4.31 -21.12 9.40
N LYS A 186 4.74 -20.42 10.45
CA LYS A 186 6.13 -20.42 10.92
C LYS A 186 6.31 -21.61 11.89
N GLU A 187 7.05 -22.68 11.54
CA GLU A 187 7.25 -23.91 12.37
C GLU A 187 8.66 -24.54 12.14
N PRO A 188 9.23 -25.34 13.10
CA PRO A 188 8.54 -26.41 13.86
C PRO A 188 8.65 -26.45 15.40
N ASP A 189 9.22 -25.47 16.11
CA ASP A 189 9.46 -25.55 17.55
C ASP A 189 8.48 -24.74 18.44
N LYS A 190 7.37 -25.42 18.76
CA LYS A 190 6.52 -25.22 19.96
C LYS A 190 5.74 -23.91 20.09
N LYS A 191 5.29 -23.32 18.97
CA LYS A 191 4.03 -22.57 18.80
C LYS A 191 4.01 -22.00 17.37
N ALA A 192 3.45 -22.74 16.41
CA ALA A 192 3.10 -22.17 15.11
C ALA A 192 2.49 -20.78 15.27
N SER A 193 3.03 -19.82 14.53
CA SER A 193 2.39 -18.53 14.33
C SER A 193 2.14 -18.31 12.85
N GLU A 194 1.04 -17.67 12.55
CA GLU A 194 0.64 -17.29 11.20
C GLU A 194 1.65 -16.28 10.61
N THR A 195 1.89 -16.39 9.30
CA THR A 195 2.60 -15.36 8.54
C THR A 195 1.65 -14.22 8.22
N VAL A 196 2.16 -12.99 8.30
CA VAL A 196 1.45 -11.84 7.72
C VAL A 196 1.94 -11.66 6.30
N THR A 197 1.05 -11.86 5.33
CA THR A 197 1.35 -11.95 3.91
C THR A 197 0.49 -10.99 3.11
N GLY A 198 1.07 -10.32 2.10
CA GLY A 198 0.25 -9.59 1.15
C GLY A 198 0.96 -8.99 -0.05
N GLY A 199 0.23 -8.29 -0.91
CA GLY A 199 0.83 -7.51 -1.99
C GLY A 199 1.48 -6.25 -1.46
N ILE A 200 0.65 -5.37 -0.87
CA ILE A 200 1.06 -4.09 -0.29
C ILE A 200 0.78 -4.09 1.21
N GLY A 201 1.80 -3.79 2.02
CA GLY A 201 1.69 -3.65 3.47
C GLY A 201 2.19 -2.28 3.93
N ALA A 202 1.27 -1.42 4.37
CA ALA A 202 1.59 -0.12 4.94
C ALA A 202 1.22 -0.08 6.43
N VAL A 203 2.18 0.23 7.29
CA VAL A 203 1.94 0.26 8.74
C VAL A 203 2.38 1.56 9.39
N ASN A 204 1.83 1.82 10.57
CA ASN A 204 2.15 2.97 11.42
C ASN A 204 1.79 4.31 10.75
N ALA A 205 2.74 4.95 10.07
CA ALA A 205 2.53 6.17 9.31
C ALA A 205 3.05 6.06 7.87
N GLY A 206 3.24 4.86 7.32
CA GLY A 206 3.72 4.70 5.93
C GLY A 206 2.70 5.21 4.90
N GLU A 207 3.19 5.86 3.84
CA GLU A 207 2.37 6.31 2.71
C GLU A 207 2.80 5.60 1.41
N VAL A 208 1.85 5.00 0.70
CA VAL A 208 2.07 4.38 -0.61
C VAL A 208 1.19 5.09 -1.64
N THR A 209 1.79 5.47 -2.77
CA THR A 209 1.08 5.95 -3.95
C THR A 209 1.49 5.12 -5.16
N ILE A 210 0.52 4.50 -5.82
CA ILE A 210 0.68 3.89 -7.13
C ILE A 210 -0.08 4.75 -8.14
N ASP A 211 0.67 5.50 -8.95
CA ASP A 211 0.14 6.29 -10.05
C ASP A 211 0.08 5.44 -11.32
N GLY A 212 -0.91 4.54 -11.34
CA GLY A 212 -1.09 3.47 -12.32
C GLY A 212 -2.08 2.40 -11.83
N ASN A 213 -2.23 1.34 -12.61
CA ASN A 213 -3.03 0.17 -12.24
C ASN A 213 -2.26 -0.76 -11.31
N ALA A 214 -2.97 -1.54 -10.48
CA ALA A 214 -2.33 -2.52 -9.61
C ALA A 214 -2.97 -3.90 -9.76
N LYS A 215 -2.17 -4.87 -10.22
CA LYS A 215 -2.51 -6.28 -10.19
C LYS A 215 -1.82 -6.94 -9.01
N ILE A 216 -2.57 -7.66 -8.17
CA ILE A 216 -2.06 -8.27 -6.94
C ILE A 216 -2.63 -9.68 -6.80
N HIS A 217 -1.76 -10.68 -6.83
CA HIS A 217 -2.08 -12.06 -6.54
C HIS A 217 -1.42 -12.52 -5.23
N VAL A 218 -2.20 -13.04 -4.28
CA VAL A 218 -1.69 -13.58 -3.01
C VAL A 218 -2.14 -15.01 -2.79
N ALA A 219 -1.19 -15.95 -2.86
CA ALA A 219 -1.45 -17.39 -2.73
C ALA A 219 -0.85 -17.96 -1.44
N ILE A 220 -1.63 -18.78 -0.74
CA ILE A 220 -1.23 -19.50 0.45
C ILE A 220 -1.58 -20.98 0.26
N PRO A 221 -0.76 -21.76 -0.48
CA PRO A 221 -1.09 -23.14 -0.88
C PRO A 221 -1.40 -24.08 0.29
N ASN A 222 -0.81 -23.82 1.45
CA ASN A 222 -0.95 -24.62 2.67
C ASN A 222 -1.73 -23.87 3.76
N GLN A 223 -2.70 -23.03 3.37
CA GLN A 223 -3.55 -22.35 4.35
C GLN A 223 -4.37 -23.38 5.13
N GLY A 224 -4.29 -23.30 6.45
CA GLY A 224 -4.97 -24.22 7.35
C GLY A 224 -5.42 -23.49 8.61
N VAL A 225 -6.35 -24.08 9.33
CA VAL A 225 -6.84 -23.55 10.61
C VAL A 225 -6.12 -24.28 11.74
N ARG A 226 -5.52 -23.55 12.69
CA ARG A 226 -4.93 -24.14 13.91
C ARG A 226 -5.33 -23.32 15.15
N GLY A 227 -6.12 -23.90 16.05
CA GLY A 227 -6.46 -23.26 17.33
C GLY A 227 -7.54 -22.16 17.26
N THR A 228 -7.63 -21.32 18.31
CA THR A 228 -8.76 -20.45 18.63
C THR A 228 -8.77 -19.05 17.99
N TYR A 229 -7.83 -18.71 17.11
CA TYR A 229 -7.69 -17.35 16.54
C TYR A 229 -8.55 -17.06 15.30
N TYR A 230 -9.68 -17.77 15.16
CA TYR A 230 -10.61 -17.63 14.03
C TYR A 230 -11.02 -16.17 13.73
N PHE A 231 -11.20 -15.35 14.76
CA PHE A 231 -11.68 -13.96 14.67
C PHE A 231 -10.70 -13.03 13.93
N VAL A 232 -9.39 -13.26 14.04
CA VAL A 232 -8.36 -12.37 13.45
C VAL A 232 -7.82 -12.87 12.12
N GLY A 233 -8.42 -13.92 11.55
CA GLY A 233 -7.96 -14.55 10.30
C GLY A 233 -7.75 -13.56 9.15
N HIS A 234 -8.67 -12.60 8.99
CA HIS A 234 -8.61 -11.56 7.97
C HIS A 234 -7.36 -10.68 8.00
N TYR A 235 -6.62 -10.62 9.11
CA TYR A 235 -5.39 -9.82 9.25
C TYR A 235 -4.16 -10.47 8.61
N PHE A 236 -4.14 -11.79 8.45
CA PHE A 236 -2.91 -12.50 8.12
C PHE A 236 -2.61 -12.54 6.63
N VAL A 237 -3.62 -12.48 5.77
CA VAL A 237 -3.44 -12.59 4.32
C VAL A 237 -4.25 -11.49 3.66
N ASN A 238 -3.57 -10.57 2.96
CA ASN A 238 -4.18 -9.38 2.39
C ASN A 238 -3.66 -9.06 0.99
N GLY A 239 -4.50 -8.66 0.04
CA GLY A 239 -4.00 -8.01 -1.18
C GLY A 239 -3.33 -6.68 -0.83
N ILE A 240 -4.07 -5.80 -0.16
CA ILE A 240 -3.59 -4.52 0.37
C ILE A 240 -3.95 -4.41 1.85
N TYR A 241 -2.96 -4.13 2.69
CA TYR A 241 -3.13 -3.89 4.12
C TYR A 241 -2.60 -2.50 4.50
N ALA A 242 -3.43 -1.70 5.18
CA ALA A 242 -3.02 -0.45 5.81
C ALA A 242 -3.45 -0.45 7.29
N GLY A 243 -2.51 -0.38 8.24
CA GLY A 243 -2.91 -0.43 9.64
C GLY A 243 -1.86 -0.33 10.72
N LEU A 244 -2.17 -0.92 11.88
CA LEU A 244 -1.32 -0.98 13.08
C LEU A 244 -0.96 0.39 13.69
N ASN A 245 -1.78 1.42 13.50
CA ASN A 245 -1.57 2.72 14.11
C ASN A 245 -2.38 2.88 15.40
N TYR A 246 -1.92 2.30 16.51
CA TYR A 246 -2.68 2.28 17.77
C TYR A 246 -2.18 3.27 18.84
N VAL A 247 -1.08 3.98 18.61
CA VAL A 247 -0.47 4.91 19.58
C VAL A 247 -0.67 6.35 19.13
N GLY A 248 -1.13 7.21 20.05
CA GLY A 248 -1.34 8.64 19.81
C GLY A 248 -2.57 8.95 18.94
N LYS A 249 -2.66 10.21 18.47
CA LYS A 249 -3.78 10.74 17.66
C LYS A 249 -3.41 10.97 16.19
N ASN A 250 -2.20 10.62 15.78
CA ASN A 250 -1.70 10.91 14.44
C ASN A 250 -2.40 10.05 13.38
N LYS A 251 -2.46 10.57 12.15
CA LYS A 251 -3.00 9.88 10.98
C LYS A 251 -2.31 8.52 10.82
N GLY A 252 -3.08 7.50 10.47
CA GLY A 252 -2.56 6.17 10.17
C GLY A 252 -1.92 6.10 8.78
N PRO A 253 -1.46 4.90 8.36
CA PRO A 253 -0.87 4.72 7.06
C PRO A 253 -1.91 4.93 5.94
N THR A 254 -1.44 5.30 4.76
CA THR A 254 -2.30 5.44 3.59
C THR A 254 -1.79 4.67 2.38
N VAL A 255 -2.71 4.11 1.61
CA VAL A 255 -2.43 3.56 0.28
C VAL A 255 -3.36 4.23 -0.72
N HIS A 256 -2.80 4.80 -1.78
CA HIS A 256 -3.55 5.43 -2.86
C HIS A 256 -3.15 4.81 -4.20
N ILE A 257 -4.13 4.35 -4.96
CA ILE A 257 -3.97 3.81 -6.32
C ILE A 257 -4.85 4.65 -7.24
N THR A 258 -4.24 5.28 -8.25
CA THR A 258 -4.96 6.18 -9.17
C THR A 258 -5.69 5.42 -10.28
N GLY A 259 -5.24 4.21 -10.62
CA GLY A 259 -5.84 3.35 -11.64
C GLY A 259 -6.77 2.27 -11.08
N ASP A 260 -7.07 1.29 -11.93
CA ASP A 260 -7.87 0.12 -11.57
C ASP A 260 -7.04 -0.90 -10.78
N VAL A 261 -7.71 -1.70 -9.96
CA VAL A 261 -7.10 -2.83 -9.25
C VAL A 261 -7.60 -4.18 -9.77
N ASP A 262 -6.73 -5.19 -9.83
CA ASP A 262 -7.10 -6.59 -10.02
C ASP A 262 -6.47 -7.41 -8.90
N ILE A 263 -7.25 -7.65 -7.85
CA ILE A 263 -6.81 -8.33 -6.63
C ILE A 263 -7.48 -9.70 -6.57
N ASP A 264 -6.69 -10.76 -6.53
CA ASP A 264 -7.16 -12.10 -6.25
C ASP A 264 -6.27 -12.83 -5.25
N GLY A 265 -6.85 -13.65 -4.38
CA GLY A 265 -6.04 -14.40 -3.44
C GLY A 265 -6.79 -15.25 -2.42
N ASP A 266 -6.01 -16.00 -1.66
CA ASP A 266 -6.47 -16.86 -0.57
C ASP A 266 -6.84 -16.08 0.70
N GLY A 267 -6.74 -14.74 0.70
CA GLY A 267 -6.95 -13.86 1.85
C GLY A 267 -8.05 -12.81 1.67
N THR A 268 -7.98 -11.78 2.52
CA THR A 268 -8.75 -10.54 2.38
C THR A 268 -8.23 -9.74 1.17
N GLY A 269 -9.11 -9.11 0.40
CA GLY A 269 -8.69 -8.26 -0.72
C GLY A 269 -8.00 -6.99 -0.24
N ILE A 270 -8.77 -6.12 0.42
CA ILE A 270 -8.32 -4.85 0.98
C ILE A 270 -8.71 -4.78 2.45
N GLN A 271 -7.76 -4.41 3.32
CA GLN A 271 -8.02 -4.12 4.73
C GLN A 271 -7.36 -2.83 5.16
N ALA A 272 -8.17 -1.92 5.72
CA ALA A 272 -7.69 -0.74 6.42
C ALA A 272 -8.10 -0.82 7.90
N ASN A 273 -7.19 -0.54 8.84
CA ASN A 273 -7.53 -0.32 10.24
C ASN A 273 -6.80 0.85 10.93
N SER A 274 -7.25 1.26 12.10
CA SER A 274 -6.49 2.16 13.01
C SER A 274 -6.17 3.55 12.42
N ARG A 275 -7.18 4.31 12.01
CA ARG A 275 -7.02 5.64 11.37
C ARG A 275 -6.30 5.62 10.02
N SER A 276 -6.16 4.46 9.40
CA SER A 276 -5.63 4.35 8.04
C SER A 276 -6.67 4.75 7.00
N ALA A 277 -6.19 4.99 5.78
CA ALA A 277 -7.04 5.16 4.61
C ALA A 277 -6.51 4.37 3.42
N ILE A 278 -7.39 3.69 2.69
CA ILE A 278 -7.07 3.11 1.39
C ILE A 278 -8.00 3.74 0.35
N THR A 279 -7.43 4.33 -0.69
CA THR A 279 -8.18 4.96 -1.78
C THR A 279 -7.80 4.34 -3.11
N ILE A 280 -8.79 3.83 -3.83
CA ILE A 280 -8.68 3.38 -5.21
C ILE A 280 -9.55 4.31 -6.05
N ASP A 281 -8.93 5.17 -6.86
CA ASP A 281 -9.68 6.12 -7.69
C ASP A 281 -10.40 5.38 -8.82
N GLY A 282 -9.75 4.37 -9.41
CA GLY A 282 -10.34 3.52 -10.42
C GLY A 282 -11.33 2.49 -9.88
N GLY A 283 -11.63 1.51 -10.73
CA GLY A 283 -12.45 0.35 -10.40
C GLY A 283 -11.62 -0.93 -10.44
N GLY A 284 -12.08 -1.90 -11.21
CA GLY A 284 -11.45 -3.20 -11.39
C GLY A 284 -12.09 -4.30 -10.53
N ARG A 285 -11.32 -5.32 -10.21
CA ARG A 285 -11.80 -6.58 -9.63
C ARG A 285 -11.13 -6.87 -8.29
N ILE A 286 -11.93 -7.24 -7.30
CA ILE A 286 -11.44 -7.79 -6.03
C ILE A 286 -12.15 -9.11 -5.79
N ALA A 287 -11.41 -10.20 -5.79
CA ALA A 287 -11.93 -11.54 -5.57
C ALA A 287 -11.20 -12.25 -4.45
N THR A 288 -11.98 -12.75 -3.50
CA THR A 288 -11.50 -13.59 -2.42
C THR A 288 -11.94 -15.03 -2.63
N LYS A 289 -11.28 -15.95 -1.92
CA LYS A 289 -11.71 -17.34 -1.87
C LYS A 289 -13.04 -17.47 -1.13
N GLY A 290 -14.05 -18.05 -1.80
CA GLY A 290 -15.36 -18.34 -1.20
C GLY A 290 -15.32 -19.56 -0.26
N THR A 291 -14.47 -19.53 0.77
CA THR A 291 -14.32 -20.63 1.75
C THR A 291 -15.01 -20.34 3.08
N MET A 292 -15.49 -21.39 3.76
CA MET A 292 -16.04 -21.33 5.12
C MET A 292 -14.97 -21.58 6.20
N ASP A 293 -13.73 -21.84 5.82
CA ASP A 293 -12.64 -22.18 6.75
C ASP A 293 -12.06 -20.95 7.43
N PHE A 294 -12.03 -19.81 6.72
CA PHE A 294 -11.43 -18.56 7.18
C PHE A 294 -12.41 -17.40 7.01
N GLU A 295 -12.35 -16.44 7.94
CA GLU A 295 -13.06 -15.18 7.84
C GLU A 295 -12.24 -14.22 6.96
N HIS A 296 -12.49 -14.22 5.65
CA HIS A 296 -11.91 -13.26 4.70
C HIS A 296 -13.00 -12.44 4.00
N TYR A 297 -12.62 -11.26 3.54
CA TYR A 297 -13.53 -10.27 2.97
C TYR A 297 -12.88 -9.65 1.74
N ALA A 298 -13.67 -9.22 0.77
CA ALA A 298 -13.13 -8.42 -0.32
C ALA A 298 -12.63 -7.07 0.20
N ILE A 299 -13.40 -6.43 1.08
CA ILE A 299 -13.06 -5.14 1.69
C ILE A 299 -13.32 -5.20 3.19
N VAL A 300 -12.35 -4.76 3.99
CA VAL A 300 -12.49 -4.55 5.43
C VAL A 300 -12.10 -3.11 5.77
N SER A 301 -12.94 -2.46 6.56
CA SER A 301 -12.60 -1.24 7.30
C SER A 301 -12.81 -1.48 8.80
N GLU A 302 -11.89 -0.99 9.62
CA GLU A 302 -11.93 -1.12 11.07
C GLU A 302 -11.31 0.13 11.71
N GLU A 303 -12.14 1.10 12.08
CA GLU A 303 -11.73 2.45 12.52
C GLU A 303 -10.88 3.19 11.49
N SER A 304 -11.27 3.04 10.23
CA SER A 304 -10.52 3.51 9.06
C SER A 304 -11.47 3.97 7.95
N THR A 305 -10.92 4.32 6.80
CA THR A 305 -11.71 4.56 5.59
C THR A 305 -11.15 3.77 4.42
N VAL A 306 -12.02 3.04 3.71
CA VAL A 306 -11.71 2.48 2.40
C VAL A 306 -12.61 3.14 1.37
N SER A 307 -12.05 3.67 0.30
CA SER A 307 -12.78 4.29 -0.81
C SER A 307 -12.39 3.60 -2.12
N MET A 308 -13.37 3.15 -2.90
CA MET A 308 -13.14 2.57 -4.24
C MET A 308 -14.15 3.14 -5.23
N ASN A 309 -13.66 3.55 -6.41
CA ASN A 309 -14.47 4.14 -7.49
C ASN A 309 -15.37 5.31 -7.01
N SER A 310 -14.91 6.06 -6.01
CA SER A 310 -15.74 6.97 -5.22
C SER A 310 -15.13 8.37 -5.16
N LYS A 311 -15.94 9.38 -5.43
CA LYS A 311 -15.62 10.79 -5.18
C LYS A 311 -16.08 11.14 -3.77
N VAL A 312 -15.16 11.63 -2.95
CA VAL A 312 -15.46 12.06 -1.59
C VAL A 312 -15.19 13.55 -1.42
N ASP A 313 -15.95 14.20 -0.54
CA ASP A 313 -15.64 15.58 -0.11
C ASP A 313 -14.46 15.63 0.86
N ASP A 314 -14.03 16.84 1.25
CA ASP A 314 -12.93 17.06 2.20
C ASP A 314 -13.17 16.45 3.60
N THR A 315 -14.42 16.10 3.91
CA THR A 315 -14.81 15.43 5.17
C THR A 315 -14.95 13.92 5.02
N GLY A 316 -14.65 13.39 3.83
CA GLY A 316 -14.68 11.96 3.49
C GLY A 316 -16.09 11.41 3.30
N ASN A 317 -17.07 12.24 2.92
CA ASN A 317 -18.41 11.77 2.55
C ASN A 317 -18.49 11.51 1.05
N LEU A 318 -19.18 10.44 0.67
CA LEU A 318 -19.41 10.08 -0.74
C LEU A 318 -20.31 11.13 -1.42
N ILE A 319 -19.81 11.75 -2.49
CA ILE A 319 -20.53 12.77 -3.28
C ILE A 319 -20.77 12.34 -4.73
N GLY A 320 -20.20 11.21 -5.16
CA GLY A 320 -20.39 10.67 -6.50
C GLY A 320 -19.45 9.51 -6.81
N SER A 321 -19.51 9.02 -8.04
CA SER A 321 -18.61 7.98 -8.54
C SER A 321 -17.54 8.52 -9.49
N ASN A 322 -16.43 7.80 -9.60
CA ASN A 322 -15.41 7.99 -10.64
C ASN A 322 -15.80 7.34 -11.99
N GLY A 323 -16.85 6.53 -12.04
CA GLY A 323 -17.42 5.99 -13.28
C GLY A 323 -16.75 4.73 -13.82
N HIS A 324 -15.97 4.03 -13.00
CA HIS A 324 -15.27 2.81 -13.39
C HIS A 324 -16.14 1.56 -13.18
N LYS A 325 -15.86 0.52 -13.96
CA LYS A 325 -16.39 -0.83 -13.73
C LYS A 325 -15.81 -1.39 -12.44
N VAL A 326 -16.65 -2.02 -11.61
CA VAL A 326 -16.22 -2.66 -10.36
C VAL A 326 -16.81 -4.06 -10.25
N GLU A 327 -15.97 -5.07 -10.01
CA GLU A 327 -16.40 -6.42 -9.67
C GLU A 327 -15.86 -6.83 -8.30
N ILE A 328 -16.75 -7.07 -7.33
CA ILE A 328 -16.41 -7.54 -5.99
C ILE A 328 -16.98 -8.94 -5.79
N LEU A 329 -16.10 -9.92 -5.56
CA LEU A 329 -16.44 -11.29 -5.19
C LEU A 329 -15.94 -11.56 -3.76
N GLY A 330 -16.81 -11.30 -2.78
CA GLY A 330 -16.46 -11.36 -1.36
C GLY A 330 -17.35 -10.45 -0.51
N ASN A 331 -17.40 -10.74 0.77
CA ASN A 331 -18.12 -9.90 1.73
C ASN A 331 -17.41 -8.54 1.95
N VAL A 332 -18.15 -7.54 2.40
CA VAL A 332 -17.64 -6.22 2.82
C VAL A 332 -17.85 -6.08 4.33
N GLY A 333 -16.77 -5.98 5.09
CA GLY A 333 -16.80 -5.89 6.56
C GLY A 333 -16.50 -4.49 7.08
N MET A 334 -17.33 -4.02 8.00
CA MET A 334 -17.06 -2.83 8.83
C MET A 334 -17.00 -3.27 10.28
N PHE A 335 -15.79 -3.30 10.82
CA PHE A 335 -15.51 -3.86 12.13
C PHE A 335 -15.27 -2.81 13.19
N ASN A 336 -15.71 -3.17 14.37
CA ASN A 336 -15.65 -2.36 15.57
C ASN A 336 -14.47 -2.78 16.44
N ARG A 337 -13.68 -1.81 16.92
CA ARG A 337 -12.66 -2.03 17.96
C ARG A 337 -12.92 -1.32 19.28
N GLU A 338 -14.11 -0.76 19.46
CA GLU A 338 -14.57 -0.28 20.75
C GLU A 338 -14.53 -1.44 21.77
N PRO A 339 -13.76 -1.31 22.86
CA PRO A 339 -13.62 -2.36 23.85
C PRO A 339 -14.99 -2.75 24.42
N VAL A 340 -15.17 -4.04 24.66
CA VAL A 340 -16.33 -4.57 25.36
C VAL A 340 -15.98 -4.51 26.86
N ASN A 341 -16.63 -3.63 27.62
CA ASN A 341 -16.48 -3.43 29.07
C ASN A 341 -15.32 -2.53 29.55
N GLY A 342 -14.84 -1.58 28.74
CA GLY A 342 -13.91 -0.54 29.22
C GLY A 342 -12.55 -1.04 29.72
N ALA A 343 -12.20 -2.30 29.41
CA ALA A 343 -11.02 -2.98 29.94
C ALA A 343 -9.71 -2.67 29.19
N ASP A 344 -9.71 -1.76 28.21
CA ASP A 344 -8.47 -1.28 27.58
C ASP A 344 -7.98 -0.03 28.32
N ASN A 345 -7.47 -0.26 29.52
CA ASN A 345 -6.87 0.74 30.38
C ASN A 345 -5.36 0.86 30.15
N ASP A 346 -4.90 1.12 28.92
CA ASP A 346 -3.60 1.78 28.73
C ASP A 346 -3.35 2.25 27.29
N THR A 347 -3.14 3.56 27.10
CA THR A 347 -2.45 4.21 25.95
C THR A 347 -2.91 4.00 24.49
N LEU A 348 -3.78 3.03 24.20
CA LEU A 348 -4.20 2.66 22.84
C LEU A 348 -5.50 3.37 22.45
N THR A 349 -5.50 4.10 21.34
CA THR A 349 -6.63 4.96 20.92
C THR A 349 -7.70 4.18 20.14
N TYR A 350 -8.25 3.12 20.75
CA TYR A 350 -9.37 2.36 20.19
C TYR A 350 -10.70 3.12 20.29
N GLY A 351 -11.60 2.85 19.36
CA GLY A 351 -12.97 3.33 19.33
C GLY A 351 -13.10 4.82 19.02
N ASN A 352 -12.08 5.47 18.48
CA ASN A 352 -12.03 6.95 18.33
C ASN A 352 -12.20 7.45 16.90
N THR A 353 -12.37 6.54 15.94
CA THR A 353 -12.43 6.90 14.52
C THR A 353 -13.58 6.15 13.86
N PRO A 354 -14.44 6.84 13.09
CA PRO A 354 -15.50 6.18 12.34
C PRO A 354 -14.93 5.14 11.37
N THR A 355 -15.68 4.05 11.18
CA THR A 355 -15.37 3.03 10.17
C THR A 355 -16.18 3.33 8.92
N LYS A 356 -15.52 3.58 7.78
CA LYS A 356 -16.20 3.97 6.54
C LYS A 356 -15.76 3.12 5.37
N VAL A 357 -16.72 2.62 4.60
CA VAL A 357 -16.48 2.09 3.26
C VAL A 357 -17.26 2.94 2.27
N ASN A 358 -16.58 3.61 1.35
CA ASN A 358 -17.18 4.32 0.24
C ASN A 358 -17.00 3.47 -1.03
N LEU A 359 -18.10 3.00 -1.61
CA LEU A 359 -18.07 2.15 -2.79
C LEU A 359 -19.11 2.62 -3.79
N SER A 360 -18.71 2.69 -5.06
CA SER A 360 -19.65 2.98 -6.14
C SER A 360 -19.64 1.88 -7.19
N LEU A 361 -20.81 1.34 -7.50
CA LEU A 361 -21.07 0.49 -8.66
C LEU A 361 -21.86 1.32 -9.67
N SER A 362 -21.14 1.96 -10.59
CA SER A 362 -21.68 3.00 -11.47
C SER A 362 -21.76 2.61 -12.94
N THR A 363 -21.42 1.37 -13.31
CA THR A 363 -21.53 0.87 -14.68
C THR A 363 -22.49 -0.31 -14.77
N PRO A 364 -23.12 -0.57 -15.93
CA PRO A 364 -24.09 -1.66 -16.08
C PRO A 364 -23.55 -3.06 -15.80
N ASP A 365 -22.25 -3.24 -15.95
CA ASP A 365 -21.54 -4.49 -15.68
C ASP A 365 -20.75 -4.47 -14.37
N SER A 366 -21.00 -3.47 -13.51
CA SER A 366 -20.52 -3.48 -12.13
C SER A 366 -21.31 -4.49 -11.27
N LEU A 367 -20.60 -5.23 -10.43
CA LEU A 367 -21.15 -6.31 -9.60
C LEU A 367 -20.55 -6.28 -8.19
N LEU A 368 -21.40 -6.41 -7.18
CA LEU A 368 -21.03 -6.91 -5.86
C LEU A 368 -21.74 -8.25 -5.63
N LYS A 369 -20.96 -9.32 -5.42
CA LYS A 369 -21.46 -10.63 -4.99
C LYS A 369 -20.89 -10.93 -3.61
N GLY A 370 -21.67 -10.62 -2.58
CA GLY A 370 -21.26 -10.71 -1.19
C GLY A 370 -22.20 -9.95 -0.28
N ARG A 371 -22.07 -10.20 1.02
CA ARG A 371 -22.86 -9.52 2.05
C ARG A 371 -22.08 -8.33 2.62
N VAL A 372 -22.80 -7.27 2.97
CA VAL A 372 -22.28 -6.15 3.76
C VAL A 372 -22.53 -6.46 5.23
N ILE A 373 -21.47 -6.46 6.03
CA ILE A 373 -21.45 -6.84 7.45
C ILE A 373 -21.06 -5.61 8.26
N ASN A 374 -21.96 -5.11 9.09
CA ASN A 374 -21.74 -3.97 9.96
C ASN A 374 -21.77 -4.38 11.44
N HIS A 375 -20.60 -4.64 12.02
CA HIS A 375 -20.50 -5.07 13.42
C HIS A 375 -21.09 -4.07 14.41
N TYR A 376 -21.10 -2.77 14.09
CA TYR A 376 -21.69 -1.78 14.98
C TYR A 376 -23.21 -1.89 15.07
N ALA A 377 -23.87 -2.37 14.01
CA ALA A 377 -25.32 -2.56 13.96
C ALA A 377 -25.74 -3.99 14.34
N GLU A 378 -24.90 -4.98 14.06
CA GLU A 378 -25.24 -6.41 14.14
C GLU A 378 -24.92 -7.06 15.49
N ILE A 379 -24.04 -6.46 16.29
CA ILE A 379 -23.66 -6.99 17.60
C ILE A 379 -24.40 -6.20 18.68
N GLU A 380 -25.35 -6.85 19.37
CA GLU A 380 -26.03 -6.28 20.54
C GLU A 380 -25.00 -5.94 21.63
N ARG A 381 -24.91 -4.65 22.00
CA ARG A 381 -24.04 -4.18 23.08
C ARG A 381 -24.85 -4.06 24.36
N THR A 382 -24.45 -4.81 25.38
CA THR A 382 -25.09 -4.74 26.71
C THR A 382 -24.80 -3.42 27.43
N HIS A 383 -23.69 -2.74 27.12
CA HIS A 383 -23.32 -1.42 27.68
C HIS A 383 -22.51 -0.57 26.67
N PRO A 384 -23.15 0.07 25.68
CA PRO A 384 -22.44 0.94 24.73
C PRO A 384 -21.88 2.19 25.43
N ALA A 385 -20.61 2.54 25.23
CA ALA A 385 -20.01 3.72 25.85
C ALA A 385 -20.64 5.00 25.26
N ALA A 386 -21.28 5.83 26.08
CA ALA A 386 -22.12 6.94 25.60
C ALA A 386 -21.36 7.97 24.75
N ASP A 387 -20.10 8.22 25.09
CA ASP A 387 -19.17 9.11 24.37
C ASP A 387 -18.88 8.64 22.93
N LYS A 388 -19.12 7.36 22.62
CA LYS A 388 -18.91 6.76 21.30
C LYS A 388 -20.13 6.82 20.39
N ALA A 389 -21.27 7.33 20.85
CA ALA A 389 -22.52 7.39 20.07
C ALA A 389 -22.35 8.15 18.73
N LYS A 390 -21.60 9.26 18.73
CA LYS A 390 -21.34 10.04 17.50
C LYS A 390 -20.50 9.26 16.48
N ILE A 391 -19.53 8.47 16.95
CA ILE A 391 -18.65 7.66 16.10
C ILE A 391 -19.44 6.52 15.45
N ARG A 392 -20.31 5.86 16.22
CA ARG A 392 -21.23 4.84 15.70
C ARG A 392 -22.16 5.40 14.63
N LYS A 393 -22.75 6.58 14.85
CA LYS A 393 -23.60 7.26 13.85
C LYS A 393 -22.84 7.61 12.56
N ALA A 394 -21.56 7.90 12.66
CA ALA A 394 -20.70 8.24 11.52
C ALA A 394 -20.08 6.99 10.83
N THR A 395 -20.35 5.79 11.33
CA THR A 395 -19.83 4.53 10.81
C THR A 395 -20.84 3.88 9.89
N GLY A 396 -20.36 3.35 8.76
CA GLY A 396 -21.18 2.61 7.82
C GLY A 396 -20.58 2.56 6.43
N MET A 397 -21.33 1.92 5.54
CA MET A 397 -21.03 1.88 4.11
C MET A 397 -21.82 2.99 3.42
N ASN A 398 -21.13 3.84 2.67
CA ASN A 398 -21.73 4.75 1.71
C ASN A 398 -21.66 4.06 0.35
N PHE A 399 -22.82 3.81 -0.27
CA PHE A 399 -22.92 2.96 -1.45
C PHE A 399 -23.71 3.65 -2.55
N ILE A 400 -23.11 3.76 -3.74
CA ILE A 400 -23.81 4.14 -4.97
C ILE A 400 -24.05 2.85 -5.77
N LEU A 401 -25.32 2.57 -6.07
CA LEU A 401 -25.75 1.49 -6.95
C LEU A 401 -26.61 2.10 -8.05
N GLU A 402 -26.04 2.24 -9.25
CA GLU A 402 -26.70 2.93 -10.35
C GLU A 402 -26.45 2.23 -11.70
N ASN A 403 -27.03 2.77 -12.78
CA ASN A 403 -26.76 2.33 -14.15
C ASN A 403 -26.96 0.83 -14.42
N LYS A 404 -27.86 0.17 -13.68
CA LYS A 404 -28.14 -1.29 -13.75
C LYS A 404 -27.03 -2.19 -13.19
N ALA A 405 -26.08 -1.62 -12.45
CA ALA A 405 -25.17 -2.40 -11.63
C ALA A 405 -25.94 -3.35 -10.71
N THR A 406 -25.31 -4.47 -10.35
CA THR A 406 -25.95 -5.53 -9.58
C THR A 406 -25.30 -5.71 -8.22
N TRP A 407 -26.12 -5.82 -7.18
CA TRP A 407 -25.70 -6.36 -5.87
C TRP A 407 -26.45 -7.66 -5.57
N ASN A 408 -25.70 -8.76 -5.58
CA ASN A 408 -26.15 -10.06 -5.12
C ASN A 408 -25.81 -10.21 -3.64
N ASN A 409 -26.75 -9.88 -2.77
CA ASN A 409 -26.59 -9.98 -1.32
C ASN A 409 -26.66 -11.44 -0.84
N ILE A 410 -25.53 -12.13 -0.95
CA ILE A 410 -25.36 -13.53 -0.54
C ILE A 410 -24.12 -13.66 0.32
N ASN A 411 -24.09 -14.65 1.21
CA ASN A 411 -22.86 -14.95 1.94
C ASN A 411 -21.81 -15.46 0.95
N TYR A 412 -20.65 -14.83 0.96
CA TYR A 412 -19.49 -15.25 0.18
C TYR A 412 -18.35 -15.59 1.13
N GLY A 413 -18.15 -16.89 1.38
CA GLY A 413 -17.26 -17.37 2.42
C GLY A 413 -17.80 -17.18 3.84
N ARG A 414 -16.95 -17.40 4.85
CA ARG A 414 -17.33 -17.40 6.27
C ARG A 414 -17.67 -15.98 6.75
N PRO A 415 -18.91 -15.71 7.22
CA PRO A 415 -19.20 -14.47 7.91
C PRO A 415 -18.61 -14.50 9.33
N PHE A 416 -18.49 -13.32 9.93
CA PHE A 416 -18.03 -13.15 11.30
C PHE A 416 -18.82 -13.97 12.34
N LYS A 417 -18.13 -14.55 13.34
CA LYS A 417 -18.76 -15.28 14.46
C LYS A 417 -19.66 -14.39 15.32
N GLY A 418 -20.97 -14.58 15.23
CA GLY A 418 -21.98 -13.83 15.99
C GLY A 418 -23.04 -13.18 15.12
N PHE A 419 -22.81 -13.19 13.80
CA PHE A 419 -23.81 -12.80 12.81
C PHE A 419 -25.04 -13.72 12.88
N ARG A 420 -26.23 -13.16 13.14
CA ARG A 420 -27.52 -13.87 13.04
C ARG A 420 -28.12 -13.58 11.66
N ALA A 421 -28.51 -14.64 10.95
CA ALA A 421 -28.93 -14.61 9.55
C ALA A 421 -30.21 -13.81 9.30
#